data_AF-A0A7D9JSG7-F1
#
_entry.id   AF-A0A7D9JSG7-F1
#
_cell.length_a   1.000
_cell.length_b   1.000
_cell.length_c   1.000
_cell.angle_alpha   90.00
_cell.angle_beta   90.00
_cell.angle_gamma   90.00
#
_symmetry.space_group_name_H-M   'P 1'
#
loop_
_entity.id
_entity.type
_entity.pdbx_description
1 polymer ?
#
loop_
_entity_poly.entity_id
_entity_poly.type
_entity_poly.pdbx_seq_one_letter_code
_entity_poly.pdbx_strand_id
1 'polypeptide(L)'
;MTSSESLIVKSKVVEVNISDHFLVSCELNLKKPKLKPRYINARSFKDYDRNQFVMDLAQIPWHEHFSIDDVNGKLSSFNGHFSSILEKHAPVKSMKIQYRRFPFMSREIKELMKNRDKLHKLARSTNMTTDWENYRVCSQAVKKALRESER
;
A
#
# COMPACT_ATOMS: atom_id res chain seq x y z
N MET A 1 -5.57 29.28 -8.10
CA MET A 1 -7.05 29.30 -8.25
C MET A 1 -7.37 29.23 -9.74
N THR A 2 -8.48 28.58 -10.13
CA THR A 2 -8.89 28.50 -11.55
C THR A 2 -9.45 29.85 -12.01
N SER A 3 -9.19 30.24 -13.26
CA SER A 3 -9.77 31.44 -13.87
C SER A 3 -11.22 31.25 -14.35
N SER A 4 -11.76 30.03 -14.28
CA SER A 4 -13.12 29.71 -14.67
C SER A 4 -14.02 29.52 -13.45
N GLU A 5 -14.77 30.57 -13.11
CA GLU A 5 -15.68 30.60 -11.94
C GLU A 5 -16.80 29.55 -12.04
N SER A 6 -17.27 29.25 -13.26
CA SER A 6 -18.33 28.26 -13.51
C SER A 6 -17.98 26.83 -13.08
N LEU A 7 -16.69 26.53 -12.87
CA LEU A 7 -16.23 25.22 -12.39
C LEU A 7 -16.29 25.12 -10.86
N ILE A 8 -16.44 26.23 -10.15
CA ILE A 8 -16.42 26.27 -8.68
C ILE A 8 -17.83 26.01 -8.16
N VAL A 9 -18.00 24.91 -7.43
CA VAL A 9 -19.28 24.55 -6.78
C VAL A 9 -19.38 25.20 -5.40
N LYS A 10 -18.28 25.15 -4.64
CA LYS A 10 -18.23 25.65 -3.26
C LYS A 10 -16.81 25.97 -2.84
N SER A 11 -16.65 26.92 -1.92
CA SER A 11 -15.41 27.17 -1.20
C SER A 11 -15.65 27.07 0.32
N LYS A 12 -14.64 26.64 1.08
CA LYS A 12 -14.68 26.61 2.55
C LYS A 12 -13.28 26.62 3.15
N VAL A 13 -13.18 27.13 4.37
CA VAL A 13 -12.01 26.98 5.23
C VAL A 13 -12.16 25.69 6.03
N VAL A 14 -11.15 24.83 5.99
CA VAL A 14 -11.05 23.61 6.78
C VAL A 14 -10.05 23.85 7.89
N GLU A 15 -10.54 23.83 9.13
CA GLU A 15 -9.72 24.01 10.32
C GLU A 15 -8.90 22.75 10.60
N VAL A 16 -7.76 22.62 9.92
CA VAL A 16 -6.74 21.59 10.14
C VAL A 16 -5.44 22.22 10.61
N ASN A 17 -4.76 21.56 11.54
CA ASN A 17 -3.55 22.08 12.19
C ASN A 17 -2.30 21.39 11.62
N ILE A 18 -2.15 21.49 10.31
CA ILE A 18 -0.97 21.01 9.58
C ILE A 18 0.05 22.12 9.30
N SER A 19 -0.36 23.39 9.44
CA SER A 19 0.45 24.61 9.29
C SER A 19 -0.07 25.68 10.26
N ASP A 20 0.62 26.82 10.29
CA ASP A 20 0.19 28.11 10.85
C ASP A 20 -1.08 28.69 10.19
N HIS A 21 -1.41 28.27 8.97
CA HIS A 21 -2.63 28.63 8.25
C HIS A 21 -3.63 27.47 8.13
N PHE A 22 -4.92 27.78 8.19
CA PHE A 22 -5.99 26.81 7.88
C PHE A 22 -6.02 26.49 6.39
N LEU A 23 -6.43 25.26 6.09
CA LEU A 23 -6.56 24.80 4.71
C LEU A 23 -7.77 25.47 4.06
N VAL A 24 -7.52 26.34 3.09
CA VAL A 24 -8.58 26.82 2.20
C VAL A 24 -8.84 25.74 1.15
N SER A 25 -10.10 25.32 1.00
CA SER A 25 -10.50 24.29 0.04
C SER A 25 -11.62 24.77 -0.87
N CYS A 26 -11.61 24.32 -2.12
CA CYS A 26 -12.69 24.51 -3.07
C CYS A 26 -13.11 23.17 -3.68
N GLU A 27 -14.40 23.04 -3.93
CA GLU A 27 -14.99 21.93 -4.66
C GLU A 27 -15.19 22.36 -6.11
N LEU A 28 -14.60 21.61 -7.02
CA LEU A 28 -14.65 21.88 -8.44
C LEU A 28 -15.48 20.81 -9.15
N ASN A 29 -16.36 21.22 -10.06
CA ASN A 29 -17.10 20.32 -10.92
C ASN A 29 -16.22 19.87 -12.10
N LEU A 30 -15.36 18.89 -11.86
CA LEU A 30 -14.43 18.36 -12.84
C LEU A 30 -14.64 16.87 -13.08
N LYS A 31 -14.62 16.46 -14.35
CA LYS A 31 -14.58 15.05 -14.71
C LYS A 31 -13.15 14.53 -14.57
N LYS A 32 -12.84 13.91 -13.42
CA LYS A 32 -11.53 13.31 -13.20
C LYS A 32 -11.31 12.12 -14.16
N PRO A 33 -10.21 12.09 -14.94
CA PRO A 33 -9.89 10.91 -15.74
C PRO A 33 -9.61 9.70 -14.83
N LYS A 34 -10.18 8.55 -15.19
CA LYS A 34 -9.92 7.30 -14.47
C LYS A 34 -8.49 6.86 -14.78
N LEU A 35 -7.65 6.73 -13.74
CA LEU A 35 -6.34 6.13 -13.88
C LEU A 35 -6.50 4.68 -14.33
N LYS A 36 -5.83 4.31 -15.42
CA LYS A 36 -5.81 2.91 -15.87
C LYS A 36 -5.06 2.08 -14.80
N PRO A 37 -5.64 0.97 -14.31
CA PRO A 37 -4.95 0.09 -13.39
C PRO A 37 -3.68 -0.47 -14.04
N ARG A 38 -2.58 -0.50 -13.28
CA ARG A 38 -1.35 -1.15 -13.71
C ARG A 38 -1.38 -2.60 -13.26
N TYR A 39 -1.10 -3.52 -14.19
CA TYR A 39 -0.94 -4.93 -13.92
C TYR A 39 0.52 -5.33 -14.09
N ILE A 40 0.95 -6.35 -13.34
CA ILE A 40 2.24 -7.03 -13.53
C ILE A 40 2.00 -8.53 -13.62
N ASN A 41 2.83 -9.22 -14.38
CA ASN A 41 2.85 -10.67 -14.41
C ASN A 41 3.95 -11.14 -13.47
N ALA A 42 3.60 -11.91 -12.45
CA ALA A 42 4.55 -12.50 -11.52
C ALA A 42 4.02 -13.81 -10.95
N ARG A 43 4.93 -14.65 -10.45
CA ARG A 43 4.56 -15.93 -9.83
C ARG A 43 3.81 -15.69 -8.53
N SER A 44 2.67 -16.36 -8.39
CA SER A 44 1.82 -16.28 -7.21
C SER A 44 2.21 -17.35 -6.20
N PHE A 45 2.73 -16.94 -5.04
CA PHE A 45 3.09 -17.84 -3.94
C PHE A 45 1.97 -17.96 -2.89
N LYS A 46 0.73 -17.58 -3.24
CA LYS A 46 -0.39 -17.52 -2.29
C LYS A 46 -0.66 -18.88 -1.65
N ASP A 47 -0.61 -19.93 -2.45
CA ASP A 47 -0.92 -21.30 -2.07
C ASP A 47 0.34 -22.20 -2.18
N TYR A 48 1.54 -21.59 -2.12
CA TYR A 48 2.80 -22.31 -2.26
C TYR A 48 3.11 -23.12 -1.00
N ASP A 49 3.23 -24.44 -1.17
CA ASP A 49 3.72 -25.36 -0.14
C ASP A 49 5.13 -25.82 -0.51
N ARG A 50 6.10 -25.45 0.34
CA ARG A 50 7.50 -25.82 0.16
C ARG A 50 7.71 -27.33 0.16
N ASN A 51 7.07 -28.05 1.06
CA ASN A 51 7.28 -29.49 1.21
C ASN A 51 6.72 -30.22 -0.01
N GLN A 52 5.50 -29.86 -0.45
CA GLN A 52 4.91 -30.45 -1.65
C GLN A 52 5.72 -30.12 -2.90
N PHE A 53 6.25 -28.89 -3.03
CA PHE A 53 7.12 -28.51 -4.15
C PHE A 53 8.40 -29.36 -4.20
N VAL A 54 9.07 -29.56 -3.06
CA VAL A 54 10.28 -30.38 -2.98
C VAL A 54 9.97 -31.85 -3.28
N MET A 55 8.85 -32.38 -2.77
CA MET A 55 8.40 -33.74 -3.05
C MET A 55 8.14 -33.96 -4.55
N ASP A 56 7.41 -33.04 -5.18
CA ASP A 56 7.10 -33.14 -6.61
C ASP A 56 8.36 -33.03 -7.48
N LEU A 57 9.33 -32.20 -7.08
CA LEU A 57 10.64 -32.14 -7.75
C LEU A 57 11.42 -33.46 -7.63
N ALA A 58 11.36 -34.11 -6.46
CA ALA A 58 12.05 -35.38 -6.23
C ALA A 58 11.43 -36.56 -7.02
N GLN A 59 10.16 -36.45 -7.42
CA GLN A 59 9.47 -37.47 -8.22
C GLN A 59 9.80 -37.42 -9.71
N ILE A 60 10.44 -36.36 -10.20
CA ILE A 60 10.83 -36.27 -11.61
C ILE A 60 11.98 -37.25 -11.87
N PRO A 61 11.91 -38.09 -12.92
CA PRO A 61 12.97 -39.01 -13.28
C PRO A 61 14.13 -38.27 -13.98
N TRP A 62 14.86 -37.43 -13.23
CA TRP A 62 15.93 -36.59 -13.76
C TRP A 62 17.04 -37.38 -14.48
N HIS A 63 17.19 -38.66 -14.15
CA HIS A 63 18.16 -39.54 -14.78
C HIS A 63 17.91 -39.73 -16.29
N GLU A 64 16.66 -39.62 -16.75
CA GLU A 64 16.30 -39.72 -18.17
C GLU A 64 16.93 -38.60 -19.02
N HIS A 65 17.27 -37.45 -18.42
CA HIS A 65 17.96 -36.37 -19.12
C HIS A 65 19.38 -36.74 -19.55
N PHE A 66 20.04 -37.67 -18.85
CA PHE A 66 21.39 -38.08 -19.21
C PHE A 66 21.43 -38.87 -20.52
N SER A 67 20.32 -39.51 -20.89
CA SER A 67 20.16 -40.32 -22.10
C SER A 67 19.89 -39.51 -23.37
N ILE A 68 19.71 -38.19 -23.28
CA ILE A 68 19.54 -37.32 -24.45
C ILE A 68 20.94 -36.97 -24.99
N ASP A 69 21.20 -37.11 -26.28
CA ASP A 69 22.54 -36.79 -26.82
C ASP A 69 22.75 -35.30 -27.08
N ASP A 70 21.69 -34.60 -27.49
CA ASP A 70 21.72 -33.17 -27.79
C ASP A 70 21.61 -32.29 -26.53
N VAL A 71 22.51 -31.33 -26.40
CA VAL A 71 22.56 -30.38 -25.28
C VAL A 71 21.29 -29.51 -25.24
N ASN A 72 20.77 -29.10 -26.40
CA ASN A 72 19.54 -28.30 -26.44
C ASN A 72 18.32 -29.14 -26.02
N GLY A 73 18.28 -30.41 -26.42
CA GLY A 73 17.29 -31.39 -25.96
C GLY A 73 17.32 -31.59 -24.45
N LYS A 74 18.51 -31.72 -23.83
CA LYS A 74 18.67 -31.80 -22.36
C LYS A 74 18.08 -30.58 -21.66
N LEU A 75 18.48 -29.39 -22.12
CA LEU A 75 18.02 -28.13 -21.54
C LEU A 75 16.50 -27.96 -21.70
N SER A 76 15.94 -28.31 -22.86
CA SER A 76 14.51 -28.21 -23.14
C SER A 76 13.71 -29.16 -22.27
N SER A 77 14.17 -30.41 -22.11
CA SER A 77 13.53 -31.40 -21.25
C SER A 77 13.57 -30.98 -19.78
N PHE A 78 14.73 -30.52 -19.28
CA PHE A 78 14.85 -29.96 -17.93
C PHE A 78 13.88 -28.79 -17.70
N ASN A 79 13.91 -27.79 -18.59
CA ASN A 79 13.06 -26.61 -18.49
C ASN A 79 11.57 -26.97 -18.54
N GLY A 80 11.18 -27.97 -19.33
CA GLY A 80 9.80 -28.46 -19.41
C GLY A 80 9.33 -29.03 -18.07
N HIS A 81 10.10 -29.95 -17.48
CA HIS A 81 9.76 -30.55 -16.19
C HIS A 81 9.77 -29.52 -15.05
N PHE A 82 10.81 -28.68 -14.98
CA PHE A 82 10.91 -27.68 -13.93
C PHE A 82 9.79 -26.63 -14.05
N SER A 83 9.48 -26.17 -15.26
CA SER A 83 8.42 -25.19 -15.49
C SER A 83 7.03 -25.75 -15.17
N SER A 84 6.76 -27.03 -15.45
CA SER A 84 5.46 -27.63 -15.12
C SER A 84 5.22 -27.67 -13.61
N ILE A 85 6.24 -28.00 -12.82
CA ILE A 85 6.18 -27.93 -11.35
C ILE A 85 6.01 -26.49 -10.89
N LEU A 86 6.74 -25.54 -11.49
CA LEU A 86 6.57 -24.12 -11.16
C LEU A 86 5.15 -23.62 -11.47
N GLU A 87 4.53 -24.02 -12.58
CA GLU A 87 3.15 -23.63 -12.89
C GLU A 87 2.13 -24.30 -11.96
N LYS A 88 2.40 -25.51 -11.48
CA LYS A 88 1.56 -26.18 -10.48
C LYS A 88 1.58 -25.46 -9.13
N HIS A 89 2.77 -25.08 -8.64
CA HIS A 89 2.98 -24.58 -7.27
C HIS A 89 3.02 -23.06 -7.15
N ALA A 90 3.49 -22.37 -8.18
CA ALA A 90 3.68 -20.93 -8.20
C ALA A 90 3.36 -20.37 -9.61
N PRO A 91 2.10 -20.51 -10.08
CA PRO A 91 1.70 -20.09 -11.41
C PRO A 91 1.91 -18.60 -11.64
N VAL A 92 2.26 -18.24 -12.88
CA VAL A 92 2.32 -16.83 -13.27
C VAL A 92 0.91 -16.26 -13.34
N LYS A 93 0.63 -15.22 -12.52
CA LYS A 93 -0.66 -14.53 -12.51
C LYS A 93 -0.48 -13.06 -12.87
N SER A 94 -1.45 -12.52 -13.59
CA SER A 94 -1.59 -11.08 -13.77
C SER A 94 -2.16 -10.47 -12.49
N MET A 95 -1.34 -9.68 -11.80
CA MET A 95 -1.69 -9.07 -10.53
C MET A 95 -1.83 -7.57 -10.70
N LYS A 96 -2.95 -7.03 -10.21
CA LYS A 96 -3.17 -5.59 -10.14
C LYS A 96 -2.22 -5.01 -9.10
N ILE A 97 -1.35 -4.07 -9.51
CA ILE A 97 -0.58 -3.28 -8.56
C ILE A 97 -1.57 -2.42 -7.78
N GLN A 98 -1.75 -2.76 -6.51
CA GLN A 98 -2.43 -1.91 -5.55
C GLN A 98 -1.37 -1.07 -4.86
N TYR A 99 -1.40 0.24 -5.09
CA TYR A 99 -0.62 1.16 -4.28
C TYR A 99 -1.20 1.12 -2.85
N ARG A 100 -0.49 0.52 -1.90
CA ARG A 100 -0.85 0.62 -0.49
C ARG A 100 -0.74 2.09 -0.10
N ARG A 101 -1.87 2.75 0.07
CA ARG A 101 -1.91 4.12 0.56
C ARG A 101 -1.46 4.09 2.03
N PHE A 102 -0.20 4.45 2.26
CA PHE A 102 0.39 4.67 3.59
C PHE A 102 0.45 3.39 4.45
N PRO A 103 1.42 2.48 4.21
CA PRO A 103 1.59 1.27 5.01
C PRO A 103 1.82 1.56 6.50
N PHE A 104 2.35 2.75 6.82
CA PHE A 104 2.62 3.22 8.18
C PHE A 104 1.41 3.85 8.89
N MET A 105 0.25 4.00 8.21
CA MET A 105 -0.94 4.64 8.78
C MET A 105 -1.90 3.60 9.39
N SER A 106 -1.60 3.21 10.64
CA SER A 106 -2.43 2.27 11.40
C SER A 106 -3.75 2.89 11.88
N ARG A 107 -4.66 2.05 12.41
CA ARG A 107 -5.94 2.51 12.99
C ARG A 107 -5.71 3.35 14.23
N GLU A 108 -4.76 2.94 15.07
CA GLU A 108 -4.39 3.57 16.33
C GLU A 108 -3.86 4.99 16.09
N ILE A 109 -3.03 5.17 15.06
CA ILE A 109 -2.52 6.50 14.67
C ILE A 109 -3.68 7.42 14.24
N LYS A 110 -4.67 6.90 13.50
CA LYS A 110 -5.86 7.69 13.10
C LYS A 110 -6.70 8.10 14.31
N GLU A 111 -6.85 7.22 15.29
CA GLU A 111 -7.56 7.52 16.53
C GLU A 111 -6.81 8.58 17.36
N LEU A 112 -5.48 8.49 17.45
CA LEU A 112 -4.64 9.52 18.08
C LEU A 112 -4.77 10.88 17.38
N MET A 113 -4.72 10.90 16.04
CA MET A 113 -4.92 12.14 15.27
C MET A 113 -6.31 12.76 15.53
N LYS A 114 -7.36 11.93 15.59
CA LYS A 114 -8.72 12.38 15.90
C LYS A 114 -8.82 12.98 17.30
N ASN A 115 -8.15 12.39 18.29
CA ASN A 115 -8.11 12.91 19.65
C ASN A 115 -7.36 14.23 19.75
N ARG A 116 -6.21 14.34 19.08
CA ARG A 116 -5.46 15.60 18.95
C ARG A 116 -6.36 16.72 18.39
N ASP A 117 -7.10 16.44 17.33
CA ASP A 117 -7.96 17.45 16.68
C ASP A 117 -9.12 17.89 17.59
N LYS A 118 -9.67 16.98 18.40
CA LYS A 118 -10.66 17.32 19.44
C LYS A 118 -10.06 18.21 20.53
N LEU A 119 -8.89 17.85 21.06
CA LEU A 119 -8.20 18.62 22.09
C LEU A 119 -7.85 20.02 21.60
N HIS A 120 -7.47 20.16 20.33
CA HIS A 120 -7.21 21.48 19.74
C HIS A 120 -8.48 22.33 19.66
N LYS A 121 -9.61 21.75 19.22
CA LYS A 121 -10.89 22.45 19.21
C LYS A 121 -11.28 22.92 20.61
N LEU A 122 -11.07 22.06 21.62
CA LEU A 122 -11.31 22.42 23.02
C LEU A 122 -10.41 23.58 23.45
N ALA A 123 -9.09 23.46 23.28
CA ALA A 123 -8.12 24.48 23.66
C ALA A 123 -8.39 25.84 23.00
N ARG A 124 -8.83 25.86 21.74
CA ARG A 124 -9.26 27.10 21.06
C ARG A 124 -10.54 27.69 21.65
N SER A 125 -11.48 26.85 22.07
CA SER A 125 -12.76 27.29 22.62
C SER A 125 -12.66 27.80 24.06
N THR A 126 -11.84 27.15 24.89
CA THR A 126 -11.66 27.48 26.31
C THR A 126 -10.54 28.48 26.53
N ASN A 127 -9.55 28.50 25.64
CA ASN A 127 -8.31 29.26 25.75
C ASN A 127 -7.55 29.02 27.07
N MET A 128 -7.77 27.88 27.72
CA MET A 128 -7.12 27.52 28.99
C MET A 128 -5.74 26.91 28.74
N THR A 129 -4.75 27.29 29.56
CA THR A 129 -3.38 26.76 29.48
C THR A 129 -3.33 25.24 29.61
N THR A 130 -4.21 24.66 30.44
CA THR A 130 -4.32 23.21 30.64
C THR A 130 -4.73 22.48 29.36
N ASP A 131 -5.68 23.04 28.61
CA ASP A 131 -6.16 22.42 27.37
C ASP A 131 -5.12 22.53 26.25
N TRP A 132 -4.38 23.64 26.22
CA TRP A 132 -3.22 23.80 25.33
C TRP A 132 -2.11 22.80 25.64
N GLU A 133 -1.81 22.52 26.92
CA GLU A 133 -0.83 21.49 27.28
C GLU A 133 -1.31 20.09 26.91
N ASN A 134 -2.59 19.77 27.15
CA ASN A 134 -3.19 18.50 26.73
C ASN A 134 -3.07 18.30 25.20
N TYR A 135 -3.37 19.34 24.41
CA TYR A 135 -3.16 19.32 22.97
C TYR A 135 -1.69 19.12 22.60
N ARG A 136 -0.77 19.83 23.25
CA ARG A 136 0.68 19.74 23.01
C ARG A 136 1.19 18.31 23.22
N VAL A 137 0.84 17.69 24.35
CA VAL A 137 1.22 16.30 24.67
C VAL A 137 0.68 15.34 23.62
N CYS A 138 -0.60 15.44 23.26
CA CYS A 138 -1.21 14.58 22.25
C CYS A 138 -0.57 14.78 20.86
N SER A 139 -0.25 16.02 20.49
CA SER A 139 0.43 16.34 19.24
C SER A 139 1.83 15.71 19.16
N GLN A 140 2.58 15.71 20.25
CA GLN A 140 3.88 15.01 20.30
C GLN A 140 3.74 13.49 20.23
N ALA A 141 2.71 12.91 20.87
CA ALA A 141 2.42 11.49 20.77
C ALA A 141 2.11 11.06 19.32
N VAL A 142 1.31 11.84 18.59
CA VAL A 142 1.03 11.60 17.16
C VAL A 142 2.33 11.66 16.34
N LYS A 143 3.17 12.69 16.54
CA LYS A 143 4.46 12.82 15.83
C LYS A 143 5.39 11.64 16.12
N LYS A 144 5.42 11.15 17.36
CA LYS A 144 6.21 9.99 17.75
C LYS A 144 5.71 8.72 17.05
N ALA A 145 4.40 8.45 17.11
CA ALA A 145 3.80 7.27 16.51
C ALA A 145 4.00 7.21 14.99
N LEU A 146 3.91 8.35 14.29
CA LEU A 146 4.19 8.43 12.86
C LEU A 146 5.65 8.12 12.52
N ARG A 147 6.61 8.67 13.28
CA ARG A 147 8.04 8.38 13.05
C ARG A 147 8.40 6.94 13.34
N GLU A 148 7.74 6.32 14.32
CA GLU A 148 7.95 4.92 14.66
C GLU A 148 7.33 3.99 13.62
N SER A 149 6.19 4.35 13.02
CA SER A 149 5.54 3.52 12.01
C SER A 149 6.14 3.64 10.60
N GLU A 150 6.90 4.71 10.33
CA GLU A 150 7.67 4.89 9.10
C GLU A 150 8.96 4.06 9.06
N ARG A 151 9.44 3.56 10.21
CA ARG A 151 10.62 2.69 10.33
C ARG A 151 10.29 1.23 10.03
#